data_AF-A0A7D7LU20-F1
#
_entry.id   AF-A0A7D7LU20-F1
#
_cell.length_a   1.000
_cell.length_b   1.000
_cell.length_c   1.000
_cell.angle_alpha   90.00
_cell.angle_beta   90.00
_cell.angle_gamma   90.00
#
_symmetry.space_group_name_H-M   'P 1'
#
loop_
_entity.id
_entity.type
_entity.pdbx_description
1 polymer ?
#
loop_
_entity_poly.entity_id
_entity_poly.type
_entity_poly.pdbx_seq_one_letter_code
_entity_poly.pdbx_strand_id
1 'polypeptide(L)'
;MHLETQADLAYPIVYLQGPGPGIQVHIDMASTDHGNLVFFGDDCAAIFTGATYGITDITIDTRDGPPDESDLPDWETVEEGTLTISAPLTLLPHPAATIQSLEELSATEIRVPALDPGSYRLRVASRGRDVDRSDVSVRLQLWPTAERGGLRVIATGDRFDPRSLSSITPRHHVRTATSEPATATTATASPTLRPSNTVDVSHHSFLISGQEIDPTATYAQGSVFDAGDNLIAVHTGIASGPVAVVIERFDDDPLLDTDVPPIDLSAWENVDEVTVPCRADMWVITLDGEIVSAFGVFGPSSSGTRTFRIAVRGRASNWDSIVDEPTEDYLVQTWSTSSGPFNDHRHQGHRRDLAGVRVAAPRPSGHLAHGFAASTRSGAPGRTV
;
A
#
# COMPACT_ATOMS: atom_id res chain seq x y z
N MET A 1 -17.16 -22.95 -13.31
CA MET A 1 -18.00 -22.39 -12.22
C MET A 1 -17.94 -20.89 -12.30
N HIS A 2 -19.04 -20.20 -12.04
CA HIS A 2 -19.14 -18.74 -12.13
C HIS A 2 -19.69 -18.21 -10.80
N LEU A 3 -19.05 -17.18 -10.26
CA LEU A 3 -19.42 -16.49 -9.04
C LEU A 3 -19.37 -14.98 -9.29
N GLU A 4 -20.47 -14.29 -8.99
CA GLU A 4 -20.52 -12.83 -8.95
C GLU A 4 -20.67 -12.43 -7.48
N THR A 5 -19.88 -11.44 -7.07
CA THR A 5 -19.88 -10.94 -5.70
C THR A 5 -19.54 -9.45 -5.71
N GLN A 6 -19.83 -8.80 -4.60
CA GLN A 6 -19.41 -7.43 -4.33
C GLN A 6 -18.44 -7.43 -3.16
N ALA A 7 -17.40 -6.62 -3.25
CA ALA A 7 -16.47 -6.38 -2.15
C ALA A 7 -16.50 -4.89 -1.79
N ASP A 8 -16.76 -4.58 -0.52
CA ASP A 8 -16.63 -3.23 0.00
C ASP A 8 -15.17 -2.98 0.36
N LEU A 9 -14.52 -2.11 -0.42
CA LEU A 9 -13.08 -1.90 -0.35
C LEU A 9 -12.77 -0.62 0.43
N ALA A 10 -12.01 -0.77 1.51
CA ALA A 10 -11.35 0.35 2.19
C ALA A 10 -10.00 0.72 1.53
N TYR A 11 -9.46 -0.20 0.74
CA TYR A 11 -8.24 -0.04 -0.05
C TYR A 11 -8.45 -0.67 -1.43
N PRO A 12 -7.81 -0.15 -2.49
CA PRO A 12 -7.89 -0.66 -3.87
C PRO A 12 -7.21 -2.02 -4.08
N ILE A 13 -7.20 -2.90 -3.06
CA ILE A 13 -6.52 -4.18 -3.08
C ILE A 13 -7.46 -5.28 -2.60
N VAL A 14 -7.51 -6.37 -3.36
CA VAL A 14 -8.14 -7.62 -2.96
C VAL A 14 -7.11 -8.74 -3.08
N TYR A 15 -7.04 -9.60 -2.07
CA TYR A 15 -6.14 -10.74 -2.03
C TYR A 15 -6.88 -12.01 -2.40
N LEU A 16 -6.30 -12.78 -3.30
CA LEU A 16 -6.69 -14.16 -3.58
C LEU A 16 -5.62 -15.07 -2.96
N GLN A 17 -5.94 -15.82 -1.90
CA GLN A 17 -4.91 -16.56 -1.14
C GLN A 17 -5.39 -17.89 -0.55
N GLY A 18 -4.48 -18.85 -0.42
CA GLY A 18 -4.69 -20.07 0.35
C GLY A 18 -4.55 -19.86 1.88
N PRO A 19 -4.85 -20.89 2.69
CA PRO A 19 -4.62 -20.88 4.13
C PRO A 19 -3.12 -20.76 4.44
N GLY A 20 -2.71 -19.59 4.93
CA GLY A 20 -1.32 -19.26 5.26
C GLY A 20 -1.20 -17.81 5.71
N PRO A 21 0.02 -17.30 5.95
CA PRO A 21 0.24 -15.90 6.31
C PRO A 21 -0.02 -14.93 5.14
N GLY A 22 -0.80 -15.30 4.12
CA GLY A 22 -0.85 -14.68 2.79
C GLY A 22 -1.17 -13.18 2.75
N ILE A 23 -1.78 -12.60 3.79
CA ILE A 23 -2.01 -11.15 3.93
C ILE A 23 -0.72 -10.40 4.31
N GLN A 24 0.25 -11.10 4.88
CA GLN A 24 1.56 -10.56 5.30
C GLN A 24 2.65 -10.76 4.24
N VAL A 25 2.31 -11.29 3.05
CA VAL A 25 3.29 -11.39 1.97
C VAL A 25 3.67 -9.98 1.58
N HIS A 26 4.91 -9.62 1.87
CA HIS A 26 5.51 -8.36 1.45
C HIS A 26 5.39 -8.30 -0.08
N ILE A 27 4.49 -7.46 -0.58
CA ILE A 27 4.34 -7.22 -2.01
C ILE A 27 5.64 -6.60 -2.47
N ASP A 28 6.50 -7.41 -3.08
CA ASP A 28 7.73 -6.93 -3.68
C ASP A 28 7.37 -6.25 -5.01
N MET A 29 7.15 -4.94 -4.96
CA MET A 29 6.83 -4.14 -6.14
C MET A 29 7.96 -4.07 -7.17
N ALA A 30 9.16 -4.55 -6.81
CA ALA A 30 10.30 -4.70 -7.72
C ALA A 30 10.37 -6.11 -8.35
N SER A 31 9.51 -7.04 -7.95
CA SER A 31 9.42 -8.37 -8.54
C SER A 31 8.98 -8.31 -9.99
N THR A 32 9.50 -9.21 -10.82
CA THR A 32 9.03 -9.42 -12.19
C THR A 32 7.62 -10.01 -12.26
N ASP A 33 7.10 -10.48 -11.14
CA ASP A 33 5.74 -11.00 -11.00
C ASP A 33 4.75 -9.91 -10.56
N HIS A 34 5.16 -8.64 -10.61
CA HIS A 34 4.35 -7.47 -10.29
C HIS A 34 3.95 -6.68 -11.55
N GLY A 35 2.65 -6.52 -11.77
CA GLY A 35 2.06 -5.74 -12.85
C GLY A 35 1.37 -4.47 -12.40
N ASN A 36 0.56 -3.89 -13.28
CA ASN A 36 -0.30 -2.74 -12.98
C ASN A 36 -1.67 -3.15 -12.43
N LEU A 37 -1.99 -4.44 -12.45
CA LEU A 37 -3.28 -4.97 -12.01
C LEU A 37 -3.12 -6.14 -11.05
N VAL A 38 -2.07 -6.95 -11.17
CA VAL A 38 -1.86 -8.09 -10.27
C VAL A 38 -0.39 -8.29 -9.90
N PHE A 39 -0.17 -8.70 -8.66
CA PHE A 39 1.06 -9.28 -8.17
C PHE A 39 0.86 -10.77 -7.88
N PHE A 40 1.78 -11.61 -8.32
CA PHE A 40 1.77 -13.06 -8.04
C PHE A 40 2.81 -13.43 -6.98
N GLY A 41 2.38 -14.21 -5.98
CA GLY A 41 3.24 -14.85 -5.00
C GLY A 41 2.96 -16.35 -4.89
N ASP A 42 3.65 -17.01 -3.96
CA ASP A 42 3.39 -18.41 -3.64
C ASP A 42 2.07 -18.54 -2.87
N ASP A 43 1.12 -19.31 -3.41
CA ASP A 43 -0.23 -19.49 -2.86
C ASP A 43 -1.05 -18.20 -2.66
N CYS A 44 -0.64 -17.09 -3.30
CA CYS A 44 -1.39 -15.84 -3.25
C CYS A 44 -1.26 -15.00 -4.53
N ALA A 45 -2.26 -14.16 -4.77
CA ALA A 45 -2.19 -13.03 -5.69
C ALA A 45 -2.79 -11.79 -5.03
N ALA A 46 -2.19 -10.62 -5.23
CA ALA A 46 -2.75 -9.34 -4.84
C ALA A 46 -3.28 -8.63 -6.10
N ILE A 47 -4.56 -8.27 -6.09
CA ILE A 47 -5.25 -7.64 -7.22
C ILE A 47 -5.47 -6.17 -6.89
N PHE A 48 -4.89 -5.29 -7.71
CA PHE A 48 -5.03 -3.84 -7.60
C PHE A 48 -6.27 -3.38 -8.38
N THR A 49 -7.40 -3.32 -7.68
CA THR A 49 -8.70 -3.03 -8.30
C THR A 49 -8.72 -1.62 -8.89
N GLY A 50 -8.06 -0.67 -8.22
CA GLY A 50 -8.09 0.75 -8.54
C GLY A 50 -9.35 1.48 -8.09
N ALA A 51 -10.25 0.78 -7.39
CA ALA A 51 -11.35 1.42 -6.67
C ALA A 51 -10.81 2.17 -5.47
N THR A 52 -10.96 3.50 -5.43
CA THR A 52 -10.36 4.31 -4.34
C THR A 52 -10.97 3.96 -2.99
N TYR A 53 -12.27 3.66 -2.98
CA TYR A 53 -13.03 3.10 -1.88
C TYR A 53 -14.41 2.64 -2.38
N GLY A 54 -15.10 1.82 -1.60
CA GLY A 54 -16.50 1.44 -1.83
C GLY A 54 -16.66 0.11 -2.56
N ILE A 55 -17.86 -0.10 -3.11
CA ILE A 55 -18.26 -1.38 -3.67
C ILE A 55 -17.55 -1.61 -5.01
N THR A 56 -16.80 -2.70 -5.10
CA THR A 56 -16.23 -3.22 -6.35
C THR A 56 -16.98 -4.49 -6.74
N ASP A 57 -17.43 -4.54 -7.98
CA ASP A 57 -18.01 -5.76 -8.55
C ASP A 57 -16.88 -6.73 -8.91
N ILE A 58 -16.94 -7.94 -8.37
CA ILE A 58 -15.94 -8.98 -8.62
C ILE A 58 -16.62 -10.21 -9.20
N THR A 59 -16.15 -10.63 -10.37
CA THR A 59 -16.57 -11.88 -11.01
C THR A 59 -15.43 -12.88 -10.96
N ILE A 60 -15.71 -14.12 -10.53
CA ILE A 60 -14.76 -15.22 -10.49
C ILE A 60 -15.25 -16.36 -11.37
N ASP A 61 -14.44 -16.72 -12.36
CA ASP A 61 -14.69 -17.79 -13.31
C ASP A 61 -13.63 -18.89 -13.18
N THR A 62 -14.03 -20.08 -12.77
CA THR A 62 -13.20 -21.29 -12.88
C THR A 62 -13.54 -22.05 -14.15
N ARG A 63 -12.54 -22.38 -14.96
CA ARG A 63 -12.69 -23.03 -16.26
C ARG A 63 -11.76 -24.26 -16.37
N ASP A 64 -12.11 -25.18 -17.26
CA ASP A 64 -11.28 -26.37 -17.55
C ASP A 64 -10.14 -26.07 -18.55
N GLY A 65 -10.13 -24.86 -19.13
CA GLY A 65 -9.15 -24.42 -20.12
C GLY A 65 -9.16 -22.90 -20.29
N PRO A 66 -8.27 -22.36 -21.15
CA PRO A 66 -8.12 -20.93 -21.32
C PRO A 66 -9.43 -20.28 -21.80
N PRO A 67 -9.76 -19.07 -21.32
CA PRO A 67 -10.88 -18.29 -21.83
C PRO A 67 -10.63 -17.87 -23.29
N ASP A 68 -11.72 -17.63 -24.01
CA ASP A 68 -11.67 -17.01 -25.34
C ASP A 68 -11.10 -15.59 -25.22
N GLU A 69 -10.42 -15.11 -26.26
CA GLU A 69 -9.88 -13.74 -26.32
C GLU A 69 -10.92 -12.74 -26.85
N SER A 70 -12.09 -13.21 -27.30
CA SER A 70 -13.16 -12.37 -27.85
C SER A 70 -13.75 -11.36 -26.85
N ASP A 71 -13.59 -11.57 -25.55
CA ASP A 71 -14.07 -10.68 -24.49
C ASP A 71 -13.04 -9.63 -24.02
N LEU A 72 -11.77 -9.73 -24.47
CA LEU A 72 -10.71 -8.80 -24.08
C LEU A 72 -10.97 -7.32 -24.42
N PRO A 73 -11.60 -6.96 -25.56
CA PRO A 73 -11.80 -5.55 -25.92
C PRO A 73 -12.70 -4.76 -24.96
N ASP A 74 -13.48 -5.44 -24.11
CA ASP A 74 -14.36 -4.80 -23.13
C ASP A 74 -13.65 -4.46 -21.81
N TRP A 75 -12.37 -4.83 -21.68
CA TRP A 75 -11.55 -4.62 -20.49
C TRP A 75 -10.41 -3.63 -20.77
N GLU A 76 -10.15 -2.73 -19.82
CA GLU A 76 -9.12 -1.71 -19.96
C GLU A 76 -7.73 -2.31 -19.75
N THR A 77 -7.54 -3.00 -18.62
CA THR A 77 -6.27 -3.65 -18.29
C THR A 77 -6.50 -5.13 -18.05
N VAL A 78 -5.65 -5.95 -18.67
CA VAL A 78 -5.69 -7.41 -18.57
C VAL A 78 -4.28 -7.94 -18.37
N GLU A 79 -4.09 -8.66 -17.28
CA GLU A 79 -2.83 -9.29 -16.91
C GLU A 79 -3.05 -10.77 -16.60
N GLU A 80 -2.07 -11.60 -16.92
CA GLU A 80 -2.16 -13.05 -16.76
C GLU A 80 -0.86 -13.59 -16.18
N GLY A 81 -0.92 -14.54 -15.26
CA GLY A 81 0.28 -15.10 -14.65
C GLY A 81 0.07 -16.44 -13.99
N THR A 82 1.05 -16.85 -13.18
CA THR A 82 1.06 -18.13 -12.49
C THR A 82 0.80 -18.09 -11.02
N LEU A 83 -0.24 -18.83 -10.63
CA LEU A 83 -0.56 -19.15 -9.26
C LEU A 83 -0.39 -20.65 -9.03
N THR A 84 0.44 -21.02 -8.07
CA THR A 84 0.42 -22.36 -7.49
C THR A 84 -0.56 -22.34 -6.32
N ILE A 85 -1.37 -23.37 -6.21
CA ILE A 85 -2.40 -23.51 -5.18
C ILE A 85 -2.08 -24.80 -4.42
N SER A 86 -1.71 -24.69 -3.15
CA SER A 86 -1.50 -25.83 -2.26
C SER A 86 -2.75 -26.21 -1.45
N ALA A 87 -3.70 -25.28 -1.32
CA ALA A 87 -4.92 -25.42 -0.54
C ALA A 87 -6.02 -24.46 -1.04
N PRO A 88 -7.29 -24.65 -0.63
CA PRO A 88 -8.42 -23.87 -1.14
C PRO A 88 -8.19 -22.35 -1.03
N LEU A 89 -8.47 -21.63 -2.12
CA LEU A 89 -8.31 -20.19 -2.16
C LEU A 89 -9.51 -19.47 -1.53
N THR A 90 -9.21 -18.30 -1.00
CA THR A 90 -10.16 -17.35 -0.43
C THR A 90 -9.90 -15.99 -1.05
N LEU A 91 -10.97 -15.23 -1.29
CA LEU A 91 -10.87 -13.85 -1.72
C LEU A 91 -11.14 -12.96 -0.51
N LEU A 92 -10.16 -12.11 -0.19
CA LEU A 92 -10.15 -11.28 1.01
C LEU A 92 -9.90 -9.83 0.60
N PRO A 93 -10.82 -8.90 0.87
CA PRO A 93 -10.52 -7.48 0.70
C PRO A 93 -9.36 -7.10 1.64
N HIS A 94 -8.51 -6.17 1.21
CA HIS A 94 -7.46 -5.66 2.10
C HIS A 94 -8.11 -5.09 3.37
N PRO A 95 -7.63 -5.47 4.57
CA PRO A 95 -8.25 -5.02 5.80
C PRO A 95 -8.27 -3.50 5.87
N ALA A 96 -9.44 -2.92 6.18
CA ALA A 96 -9.50 -1.54 6.64
C ALA A 96 -8.70 -1.41 7.94
N ALA A 97 -8.17 -0.21 8.25
CA ALA A 97 -7.46 0.02 9.53
C ALA A 97 -8.31 -0.31 10.77
N THR A 98 -9.63 -0.43 10.64
CA THR A 98 -10.55 -0.81 11.72
C THR A 98 -10.62 -2.30 11.98
N ILE A 99 -10.17 -3.15 11.05
CA ILE A 99 -10.14 -4.60 11.26
C ILE A 99 -8.93 -4.91 12.14
N GLN A 100 -9.19 -5.22 13.42
CA GLN A 100 -8.13 -5.43 14.42
C GLN A 100 -7.84 -6.91 14.65
N SER A 101 -8.64 -7.81 14.06
CA SER A 101 -8.49 -9.24 14.24
C SER A 101 -8.61 -10.04 12.94
N LEU A 102 -7.95 -11.21 12.91
CA LEU A 102 -8.09 -12.19 11.84
C LEU A 102 -9.52 -12.74 11.74
N GLU A 103 -10.25 -12.80 12.86
CA GLU A 103 -11.65 -13.24 12.89
C GLU A 103 -12.55 -12.27 12.10
N GLU A 104 -12.43 -10.97 12.36
CA GLU A 104 -13.14 -9.93 11.60
C GLU A 104 -12.79 -9.95 10.12
N LEU A 105 -11.53 -10.20 9.77
CA LEU A 105 -11.10 -10.32 8.38
C LEU A 105 -11.70 -11.57 7.72
N SER A 106 -11.71 -12.71 8.41
CA SER A 106 -12.35 -13.94 7.92
C SER A 106 -13.86 -13.81 7.76
N ALA A 107 -14.52 -12.89 8.49
CA ALA A 107 -15.94 -12.60 8.29
C ALA A 107 -16.21 -11.90 6.94
N THR A 108 -15.18 -11.31 6.33
CA THR A 108 -15.23 -10.72 4.97
C THR A 108 -14.78 -11.69 3.88
N GLU A 109 -14.47 -12.94 4.24
CA GLU A 109 -14.01 -13.96 3.31
C GLU A 109 -15.08 -14.30 2.27
N ILE A 110 -14.74 -14.08 1.01
CA ILE A 110 -15.53 -14.57 -0.11
C ILE A 110 -14.91 -15.89 -0.56
N ARG A 111 -15.65 -16.98 -0.36
CA ARG A 111 -15.19 -18.31 -0.76
C ARG A 111 -15.13 -18.43 -2.27
N VAL A 112 -13.92 -18.70 -2.76
CA VAL A 112 -13.68 -19.04 -4.16
C VAL A 112 -14.18 -20.47 -4.40
N PRO A 113 -14.70 -20.79 -5.59
CA PRO A 113 -14.93 -22.17 -6.01
C PRO A 113 -13.80 -23.12 -5.58
N ALA A 114 -14.15 -24.32 -5.11
CA ALA A 114 -13.15 -25.30 -4.72
C ALA A 114 -12.25 -25.66 -5.90
N LEU A 115 -10.95 -25.47 -5.72
CA LEU A 115 -9.90 -25.84 -6.67
C LEU A 115 -9.05 -26.92 -6.04
N ASP A 116 -8.68 -27.93 -6.83
CA ASP A 116 -7.73 -28.93 -6.40
C ASP A 116 -6.32 -28.30 -6.29
N PRO A 117 -5.45 -28.80 -5.41
CA PRO A 117 -4.07 -28.36 -5.38
C PRO A 117 -3.38 -28.56 -6.75
N GLY A 118 -2.66 -27.56 -7.23
CA GLY A 118 -2.05 -27.59 -8.56
C GLY A 118 -1.56 -26.23 -9.04
N SER A 119 -1.14 -26.17 -10.30
CA SER A 119 -0.79 -24.91 -10.97
C SER A 119 -1.96 -24.44 -11.84
N TYR A 120 -2.29 -23.16 -11.68
CA TYR A 120 -3.37 -22.50 -12.38
C TYR A 120 -2.86 -21.24 -13.08
N ARG A 121 -3.38 -20.96 -14.28
CA ARG A 121 -3.33 -19.61 -14.86
C ARG A 121 -4.44 -18.81 -14.22
N LEU A 122 -4.08 -17.60 -13.81
CA LEU A 122 -5.02 -16.57 -13.39
C LEU A 122 -4.88 -15.43 -14.38
N ARG A 123 -5.99 -15.08 -15.03
CA ARG A 123 -6.15 -13.83 -15.76
C ARG A 123 -6.99 -12.89 -14.90
N VAL A 124 -6.48 -11.69 -14.72
CA VAL A 124 -7.15 -10.60 -14.03
C VAL A 124 -7.45 -9.52 -15.06
N ALA A 125 -8.70 -9.09 -15.10
CA ALA A 125 -9.15 -8.01 -15.96
C ALA A 125 -9.86 -6.94 -15.13
N SER A 126 -9.68 -5.67 -15.48
CA SER A 126 -10.33 -4.54 -14.81
C SER A 126 -10.84 -3.51 -15.80
N ARG A 127 -11.91 -2.80 -15.42
CA ARG A 127 -12.45 -1.64 -16.15
C ARG A 127 -13.06 -0.63 -15.18
N GLY A 128 -13.19 0.63 -15.64
CA GLY A 128 -13.73 1.74 -14.85
C GLY A 128 -12.67 2.48 -14.03
N ARG A 129 -11.41 2.05 -14.07
CA ARG A 129 -10.32 2.59 -13.22
C ARG A 129 -9.99 4.05 -13.50
N ASP A 130 -10.17 4.47 -14.75
CA ASP A 130 -9.91 5.84 -15.22
C ASP A 130 -11.18 6.69 -15.34
N VAL A 131 -12.36 6.07 -15.35
CA VAL A 131 -13.64 6.75 -15.59
C VAL A 131 -14.34 7.10 -14.28
N ASP A 132 -14.55 6.10 -13.43
CA ASP A 132 -15.21 6.25 -12.14
C ASP A 132 -14.62 5.24 -11.16
N ARG A 133 -13.74 5.71 -10.27
CA ARG A 133 -13.08 4.86 -9.26
C ARG A 133 -14.03 4.37 -8.16
N SER A 134 -15.32 4.71 -8.22
CA SER A 134 -16.37 4.13 -7.38
C SER A 134 -17.21 3.05 -8.09
N ASP A 135 -17.02 2.89 -9.41
CA ASP A 135 -17.70 1.89 -10.25
C ASP A 135 -16.67 1.08 -11.03
N VAL A 136 -15.88 0.30 -10.27
CA VAL A 136 -14.84 -0.58 -10.84
C VAL A 136 -15.38 -2.00 -10.90
N SER A 137 -15.20 -2.65 -12.05
CA SER A 137 -15.41 -4.09 -12.19
C SER A 137 -14.07 -4.81 -12.31
N VAL A 138 -13.93 -5.92 -11.59
CA VAL A 138 -12.77 -6.83 -11.66
C VAL A 138 -13.25 -8.22 -12.01
N ARG A 139 -12.55 -8.88 -12.93
CA ARG A 139 -12.81 -10.27 -13.30
C ARG A 139 -11.58 -11.14 -13.12
N LEU A 140 -11.76 -12.26 -12.42
CA LEU A 140 -10.75 -13.28 -12.15
C LEU A 140 -11.12 -14.54 -12.92
N GLN A 141 -10.29 -14.97 -13.87
CA GLN A 141 -10.49 -16.21 -14.60
C GLN A 141 -9.36 -17.19 -14.26
N LEU A 142 -9.71 -18.36 -13.76
CA LEU A 142 -8.78 -19.40 -13.33
C LEU A 142 -8.95 -20.68 -14.15
N TRP A 143 -7.86 -21.27 -14.62
CA TRP A 143 -7.88 -22.59 -15.26
C TRP A 143 -6.60 -23.39 -14.98
N PRO A 144 -6.70 -24.74 -14.91
CA PRO A 144 -5.52 -25.59 -14.72
C PRO A 144 -4.51 -25.45 -15.86
N THR A 145 -3.23 -25.62 -15.54
CA THR A 145 -2.16 -25.52 -16.53
C THR A 145 -0.90 -26.27 -16.09
N ALA A 146 -0.16 -26.81 -17.05
CA ALA A 146 1.14 -27.42 -16.82
C ALA A 146 2.31 -26.45 -17.06
N GLU A 147 2.07 -25.35 -17.77
CA GLU A 147 3.11 -24.40 -18.17
C GLU A 147 3.35 -23.41 -17.04
N ARG A 148 4.58 -23.28 -16.57
CA ARG A 148 4.96 -22.17 -15.67
C ARG A 148 5.35 -20.95 -16.51
N GLY A 149 4.75 -19.81 -16.22
CA GLY A 149 5.07 -18.54 -16.87
C GLY A 149 5.07 -17.40 -15.85
N GLY A 150 5.94 -16.40 -16.07
CA GLY A 150 5.87 -15.16 -15.33
C GLY A 150 4.62 -14.36 -15.70
N LEU A 151 4.45 -13.21 -15.06
CA LEU A 151 3.44 -12.24 -15.42
C LEU A 151 3.53 -11.84 -16.90
N ARG A 152 2.38 -11.80 -17.57
CA ARG A 152 2.19 -11.31 -18.93
C ARG A 152 1.10 -10.25 -18.95
N VAL A 153 1.44 -9.09 -19.49
CA VAL A 153 0.46 -8.03 -19.79
C VAL A 153 -0.17 -8.32 -21.15
N ILE A 154 -1.50 -8.43 -21.20
CA ILE A 154 -2.28 -8.72 -22.42
C ILE A 154 -2.84 -7.41 -22.99
N ALA A 155 -3.41 -6.57 -22.12
CA ALA A 155 -3.96 -5.26 -22.48
C ALA A 155 -3.64 -4.23 -21.39
N THR A 156 -3.42 -2.98 -21.80
CA THR A 156 -3.27 -1.83 -20.91
C THR A 156 -3.92 -0.63 -21.58
N GLY A 157 -5.02 -0.17 -20.99
CA GLY A 157 -5.83 0.94 -21.49
C GLY A 157 -6.07 2.03 -20.46
N ASP A 158 -5.81 1.74 -19.18
CA ASP A 158 -5.93 2.72 -18.09
C ASP A 158 -4.55 3.29 -17.66
N ARG A 159 -4.59 4.38 -16.89
CA ARG A 159 -3.40 5.07 -16.35
C ARG A 159 -3.13 4.75 -14.89
N PHE A 160 -3.82 3.79 -14.31
CA PHE A 160 -3.68 3.49 -12.90
C PHE A 160 -2.37 2.71 -12.65
N ASP A 161 -1.56 3.23 -11.73
CA ASP A 161 -0.31 2.61 -11.29
C ASP A 161 -0.45 2.16 -9.82
N PRO A 162 -0.39 0.86 -9.52
CA PRO A 162 -0.41 0.35 -8.15
C PRO A 162 0.66 0.93 -7.24
N ARG A 163 1.78 1.43 -7.78
CA ARG A 163 2.85 2.06 -6.99
C ARG A 163 2.38 3.36 -6.32
N SER A 164 1.35 4.01 -6.88
CA SER A 164 0.64 5.13 -6.25
C SER A 164 -0.06 4.74 -4.94
N LEU A 165 -0.33 3.45 -4.70
CA LEU A 165 -1.10 2.99 -3.55
C LEU A 165 -0.32 2.97 -2.22
N SER A 166 1.01 3.07 -2.28
CA SER A 166 1.87 3.04 -1.09
C SER A 166 1.69 4.24 -0.15
N SER A 167 0.84 5.20 -0.53
CA SER A 167 0.59 6.46 0.17
C SER A 167 -0.89 6.74 0.52
N ILE A 168 -1.81 5.76 0.36
CA ILE A 168 -3.22 5.95 0.71
C ILE A 168 -3.48 5.62 2.18
N THR A 169 -3.94 6.59 2.98
CA THR A 169 -4.47 6.37 4.33
C THR A 169 -5.94 5.95 4.29
N PRO A 170 -6.39 4.94 5.05
CA PRO A 170 -7.74 4.39 4.93
C PRO A 170 -8.81 5.38 5.42
N ARG A 171 -9.91 5.51 4.68
CA ARG A 171 -11.11 6.27 5.11
C ARG A 171 -12.12 5.36 5.81
N HIS A 172 -12.81 5.93 6.80
CA HIS A 172 -13.96 5.31 7.46
C HIS A 172 -15.23 5.51 6.65
N HIS A 173 -15.86 4.43 6.18
CA HIS A 173 -17.24 4.49 5.69
C HIS A 173 -18.18 4.31 6.89
N VAL A 174 -18.68 5.42 7.46
CA VAL A 174 -19.78 5.34 8.42
C VAL A 174 -21.05 5.03 7.64
N ARG A 175 -21.52 3.80 7.72
CA ARG A 175 -22.82 3.39 7.21
C ARG A 175 -23.90 4.16 7.98
N THR A 176 -24.64 5.05 7.31
CA THR A 176 -25.71 5.83 7.94
C THR A 176 -26.83 4.90 8.41
N ALA A 177 -26.72 4.42 9.65
CA ALA A 177 -27.84 3.83 10.37
C ALA A 177 -28.66 4.98 10.96
N THR A 178 -29.91 5.08 10.53
CA THR A 178 -30.89 6.00 11.12
C THR A 178 -31.09 5.64 12.59
N SER A 179 -30.72 6.51 13.54
CA SER A 179 -31.48 6.85 14.78
C SER A 179 -30.71 7.74 15.78
N GLU A 180 -31.37 8.85 16.13
CA GLU A 180 -31.48 9.59 17.42
C GLU A 180 -30.28 10.06 18.29
N PRO A 181 -30.44 11.20 18.99
CA PRO A 181 -29.34 11.92 19.62
C PRO A 181 -29.10 11.47 21.07
N ALA A 182 -27.85 11.17 21.42
CA ALA A 182 -27.41 11.00 22.80
C ALA A 182 -26.62 12.24 23.26
N THR A 183 -27.13 12.87 24.31
CA THR A 183 -26.51 14.00 25.02
C THR A 183 -25.41 13.48 25.94
N ALA A 184 -24.16 13.94 25.78
CA ALA A 184 -23.17 13.91 26.87
C ALA A 184 -22.04 14.93 26.61
N THR A 185 -22.10 16.02 27.37
CA THR A 185 -21.05 17.02 27.49
C THR A 185 -19.87 16.45 28.29
N THR A 186 -18.68 16.40 27.69
CA THR A 186 -17.41 16.40 28.44
C THR A 186 -16.51 17.45 27.82
N ALA A 187 -16.14 18.46 28.61
CA ALA A 187 -15.31 19.56 28.17
C ALA A 187 -13.85 19.12 28.10
N THR A 188 -13.37 18.88 26.88
CA THR A 188 -11.94 18.84 26.56
C THR A 188 -11.49 20.27 26.27
N ALA A 189 -10.35 20.68 26.83
CA ALA A 189 -9.79 22.01 26.65
C ALA A 189 -9.74 22.38 25.16
N SER A 190 -10.35 23.50 24.80
CA SER A 190 -10.31 24.03 23.43
C SER A 190 -8.86 24.31 23.04
N PRO A 191 -8.40 23.86 21.87
CA PRO A 191 -7.10 24.24 21.37
C PRO A 191 -7.09 25.76 21.19
N THR A 192 -6.12 26.43 21.82
CA THR A 192 -5.84 27.84 21.58
C THR A 192 -5.71 28.04 20.07
N LEU A 193 -6.51 28.94 19.48
CA LEU A 193 -6.47 29.26 18.05
C LEU A 193 -5.02 29.57 17.68
N ARG A 194 -4.37 28.65 16.98
CA ARG A 194 -3.07 28.93 16.37
C ARG A 194 -3.33 29.85 15.19
N PRO A 195 -2.48 30.86 14.94
CA PRO A 195 -2.70 31.76 13.81
C PRO A 195 -2.69 30.94 12.51
N SER A 196 -3.84 30.87 11.85
CA SER A 196 -3.98 30.35 10.50
C SER A 196 -3.63 31.46 9.51
N ASN A 197 -2.79 31.15 8.52
CA ASN A 197 -2.56 32.02 7.37
C ASN A 197 -3.26 31.41 6.15
N THR A 198 -3.46 32.21 5.11
CA THR A 198 -4.06 31.73 3.85
C THR A 198 -3.01 31.41 2.81
N VAL A 199 -3.31 30.47 1.93
CA VAL A 199 -2.56 30.17 0.70
C VAL A 199 -3.53 30.29 -0.46
N ASP A 200 -3.17 31.07 -1.48
CA ASP A 200 -3.93 31.11 -2.72
C ASP A 200 -3.63 29.86 -3.56
N VAL A 201 -4.70 29.18 -3.94
CA VAL A 201 -4.69 27.91 -4.65
C VAL A 201 -5.15 28.13 -6.08
N SER A 202 -4.56 27.39 -7.01
CA SER A 202 -5.05 27.28 -8.38
C SER A 202 -4.86 25.85 -8.89
N HIS A 203 -5.71 25.42 -9.82
CA HIS A 203 -5.70 24.07 -10.39
C HIS A 203 -5.66 22.98 -9.32
N HIS A 204 -6.51 23.10 -8.29
CA HIS A 204 -6.65 22.11 -7.22
C HIS A 204 -5.39 21.85 -6.40
N SER A 205 -4.41 22.76 -6.38
CA SER A 205 -3.19 22.52 -5.59
C SER A 205 -2.43 23.76 -5.13
N PHE A 206 -1.62 23.55 -4.09
CA PHE A 206 -0.49 24.40 -3.72
C PHE A 206 0.71 23.52 -3.36
N LEU A 207 1.90 24.10 -3.28
CA LEU A 207 3.15 23.36 -3.13
C LEU A 207 3.81 23.63 -1.77
N ILE A 208 4.45 22.60 -1.22
CA ILE A 208 5.54 22.73 -0.24
C ILE A 208 6.78 22.20 -0.95
N SER A 209 7.59 23.10 -1.53
CA SER A 209 8.61 22.70 -2.49
C SER A 209 9.85 23.60 -2.45
N GLY A 210 10.96 23.10 -3.00
CA GLY A 210 12.05 23.97 -3.45
C GLY A 210 11.62 24.82 -4.65
N GLN A 211 12.14 26.04 -4.75
CA GLN A 211 11.71 27.03 -5.75
C GLN A 211 11.93 26.60 -7.22
N GLU A 212 12.97 25.81 -7.47
CA GLU A 212 13.39 25.38 -8.82
C GLU A 212 13.03 23.91 -9.10
N ILE A 213 12.11 23.33 -8.32
CA ILE A 213 11.69 21.93 -8.48
C ILE A 213 10.53 21.85 -9.45
N ASP A 214 10.61 20.92 -10.40
CA ASP A 214 9.50 20.57 -11.29
C ASP A 214 8.33 20.00 -10.45
N PRO A 215 7.15 20.66 -10.42
CA PRO A 215 6.03 20.21 -9.60
C PRO A 215 5.42 18.88 -10.06
N THR A 216 5.81 18.38 -11.24
CA THR A 216 5.38 17.08 -11.77
C THR A 216 6.35 15.94 -11.42
N ALA A 217 7.49 16.24 -10.80
CA ALA A 217 8.51 15.26 -10.45
C ALA A 217 8.19 14.51 -9.13
N THR A 218 7.02 13.91 -9.06
CA THR A 218 6.52 13.15 -7.90
C THR A 218 6.81 11.64 -8.05
N TYR A 219 7.15 10.97 -6.95
CA TYR A 219 7.31 9.51 -6.88
C TYR A 219 6.29 8.80 -5.96
N ALA A 220 5.52 9.56 -5.18
CA ALA A 220 4.45 9.04 -4.35
C ALA A 220 3.19 9.88 -4.55
N GLN A 221 2.01 9.25 -4.50
CA GLN A 221 0.73 9.90 -4.75
C GLN A 221 -0.27 9.56 -3.64
N GLY A 222 -0.75 10.56 -2.93
CA GLY A 222 -1.66 10.43 -1.79
C GLY A 222 -3.04 10.95 -2.11
N SER A 223 -3.96 10.78 -1.15
CA SER A 223 -5.29 11.39 -1.23
C SER A 223 -5.25 12.90 -0.97
N VAL A 224 -4.32 13.35 -0.11
CA VAL A 224 -4.13 14.74 0.32
C VAL A 224 -3.00 15.42 -0.44
N PHE A 225 -1.95 14.71 -0.82
CA PHE A 225 -0.82 15.28 -1.55
C PHE A 225 -0.09 14.24 -2.38
N ASP A 226 0.63 14.70 -3.41
CA ASP A 226 1.69 13.94 -4.06
C ASP A 226 3.06 14.39 -3.54
N ALA A 227 4.08 13.53 -3.60
CA ALA A 227 5.38 13.80 -3.02
C ALA A 227 6.54 13.42 -3.95
N GLY A 228 7.61 14.22 -3.89
CA GLY A 228 8.82 14.14 -4.70
C GLY A 228 10.06 14.56 -3.91
N ASP A 229 11.20 14.68 -4.61
CA ASP A 229 12.46 15.14 -3.99
C ASP A 229 12.39 16.65 -3.73
N ASN A 230 12.35 17.06 -2.46
CA ASN A 230 12.09 18.43 -2.03
C ASN A 230 10.75 18.98 -2.55
N LEU A 231 9.73 18.13 -2.67
CA LEU A 231 8.41 18.48 -3.20
C LEU A 231 7.30 17.75 -2.44
N ILE A 232 6.28 18.50 -2.06
CA ILE A 232 4.93 18.03 -1.70
C ILE A 232 3.94 18.89 -2.50
N ALA A 233 3.14 18.29 -3.37
CA ALA A 233 2.04 18.95 -4.06
C ALA A 233 0.74 18.64 -3.32
N VAL A 234 0.22 19.59 -2.56
CA VAL A 234 -0.97 19.42 -1.72
C VAL A 234 -2.22 19.63 -2.57
N HIS A 235 -3.10 18.63 -2.58
CA HIS A 235 -4.36 18.62 -3.33
C HIS A 235 -5.47 19.32 -2.55
N THR A 236 -6.23 20.16 -3.24
CA THR A 236 -7.43 20.81 -2.70
C THR A 236 -8.70 20.23 -3.26
N GLY A 237 -9.85 20.66 -2.72
CA GLY A 237 -11.16 20.38 -3.29
C GLY A 237 -11.63 21.51 -4.21
N ILE A 238 -11.35 22.76 -3.85
CA ILE A 238 -11.57 23.94 -4.68
C ILE A 238 -10.65 23.95 -5.90
N ALA A 239 -11.15 24.46 -7.02
CA ALA A 239 -10.36 24.66 -8.22
C ALA A 239 -9.38 25.85 -8.06
N SER A 240 -9.88 26.95 -7.48
CA SER A 240 -9.08 28.14 -7.17
C SER A 240 -9.66 28.95 -5.99
N GLY A 241 -8.81 29.68 -5.29
CA GLY A 241 -9.20 30.55 -4.17
C GLY A 241 -8.30 30.33 -2.94
N PRO A 242 -8.55 31.05 -1.84
CA PRO A 242 -7.75 30.90 -0.64
C PRO A 242 -8.12 29.63 0.13
N VAL A 243 -7.14 28.97 0.75
CA VAL A 243 -7.33 27.93 1.78
C VAL A 243 -6.67 28.34 3.08
N ALA A 244 -7.20 27.88 4.22
CA ALA A 244 -6.60 28.14 5.52
C ALA A 244 -5.56 27.07 5.84
N VAL A 245 -4.34 27.49 6.15
CA VAL A 245 -3.22 26.59 6.45
C VAL A 245 -2.60 26.94 7.80
N VAL A 246 -2.37 25.91 8.61
CA VAL A 246 -1.61 25.96 9.86
C VAL A 246 -0.41 25.04 9.72
N ILE A 247 0.78 25.51 10.10
CA ILE A 247 2.02 24.73 10.03
C ILE A 247 2.63 24.59 11.42
N GLU A 248 2.86 23.35 11.83
CA GLU A 248 3.51 22.97 13.07
C GLU A 248 4.83 22.27 12.76
N ARG A 249 5.91 22.78 13.34
CA ARG A 249 7.27 22.25 13.15
C ARG A 249 7.77 21.68 14.46
N PHE A 250 8.33 20.48 14.40
CA PHE A 250 8.94 19.80 15.52
C PHE A 250 10.42 19.54 15.20
N ASP A 251 11.28 19.73 16.20
CA ASP A 251 12.72 19.58 16.03
C ASP A 251 13.15 18.10 15.98
N ASP A 252 12.39 17.20 16.61
CA ASP A 252 12.66 15.77 16.72
C ASP A 252 11.47 14.90 16.28
N ASP A 253 11.73 13.60 16.07
CA ASP A 253 10.70 12.64 15.64
C ASP A 253 9.61 12.46 16.72
N PRO A 254 8.38 12.93 16.47
CA PRO A 254 7.25 12.87 17.39
C PRO A 254 6.78 11.45 17.69
N LEU A 255 7.16 10.47 16.88
CA LEU A 255 6.78 9.08 17.12
C LEU A 255 7.72 8.39 18.12
N LEU A 256 8.92 8.96 18.33
CA LEU A 256 9.91 8.45 19.28
C LEU A 256 9.78 9.10 20.66
N ASP A 257 9.36 10.36 20.71
CA ASP A 257 9.03 11.06 21.96
C ASP A 257 7.51 11.22 22.12
N THR A 258 6.96 10.67 23.20
CA THR A 258 5.52 10.64 23.53
C THR A 258 4.85 12.02 23.73
N ASP A 259 5.58 13.11 23.53
CA ASP A 259 5.17 14.47 23.89
C ASP A 259 4.68 15.31 22.70
N VAL A 260 4.58 14.74 21.50
CA VAL A 260 3.97 15.45 20.36
C VAL A 260 2.46 15.28 20.36
N PRO A 261 1.68 16.35 20.16
CA PRO A 261 0.23 16.27 20.22
C PRO A 261 -0.27 15.26 19.18
N PRO A 262 -0.96 14.19 19.59
CA PRO A 262 -1.62 13.31 18.65
C PRO A 262 -2.58 14.16 17.82
N ILE A 263 -2.59 13.94 16.51
CA ILE A 263 -3.63 14.54 15.69
C ILE A 263 -4.96 13.90 16.07
N ASP A 264 -5.96 14.71 16.38
CA ASP A 264 -7.31 14.21 16.60
C ASP A 264 -7.89 13.79 15.25
N LEU A 265 -7.72 12.52 14.90
CA LEU A 265 -8.20 11.95 13.63
C LEU A 265 -9.72 12.16 13.43
N SER A 266 -10.49 12.35 14.50
CA SER A 266 -11.93 12.61 14.39
C SER A 266 -12.28 14.03 13.96
N ALA A 267 -11.33 14.96 14.08
CA ALA A 267 -11.50 16.37 13.70
C ALA A 267 -11.16 16.66 12.23
N TRP A 268 -10.63 15.66 11.50
CA TRP A 268 -10.13 15.79 10.12
C TRP A 268 -10.77 14.74 9.20
N GLU A 269 -11.02 15.11 7.94
CA GLU A 269 -11.61 14.21 6.94
C GLU A 269 -10.57 13.26 6.35
N ASN A 270 -9.34 13.77 6.16
CA ASN A 270 -8.20 13.01 5.67
C ASN A 270 -6.93 13.44 6.36
N VAL A 271 -6.03 12.47 6.52
CA VAL A 271 -4.67 12.67 7.00
C VAL A 271 -3.79 11.76 6.17
N ASP A 272 -2.78 12.32 5.50
CA ASP A 272 -1.72 11.53 4.87
C ASP A 272 -0.37 11.90 5.48
N GLU A 273 0.58 10.96 5.46
CA GLU A 273 1.93 11.13 6.00
C GLU A 273 2.98 10.60 5.01
N VAL A 274 4.07 11.33 4.85
CA VAL A 274 5.19 10.95 3.97
C VAL A 274 6.52 11.44 4.52
N THR A 275 7.60 10.69 4.29
CA THR A 275 8.96 11.15 4.51
C THR A 275 9.64 11.40 3.18
N VAL A 276 10.08 12.63 2.93
CA VAL A 276 10.72 13.04 1.67
C VAL A 276 12.16 13.47 1.87
N PRO A 277 13.04 13.31 0.85
CA PRO A 277 14.32 13.98 0.82
C PRO A 277 14.13 15.51 0.88
N CYS A 278 14.80 16.13 1.84
CA CYS A 278 14.76 17.58 2.11
C CYS A 278 16.20 18.09 2.20
N ARG A 279 16.84 18.17 1.03
CA ARG A 279 18.25 18.55 0.83
C ARG A 279 18.43 20.04 0.48
N ALA A 280 17.34 20.71 0.14
CA ALA A 280 17.27 22.14 -0.11
C ALA A 280 16.28 22.81 0.84
N ASP A 281 16.32 24.13 0.89
CA ASP A 281 15.23 24.93 1.45
C ASP A 281 13.93 24.60 0.68
N MET A 282 12.84 24.37 1.43
CA MET A 282 11.50 24.28 0.87
C MET A 282 10.65 25.43 1.41
N TRP A 283 9.63 25.84 0.66
CA TRP A 283 8.70 26.91 1.02
C TRP A 283 7.27 26.48 0.70
N VAL A 284 6.29 27.13 1.32
CA VAL A 284 4.93 27.12 0.77
C VAL A 284 4.90 28.02 -0.46
N ILE A 285 4.52 27.45 -1.60
CA ILE A 285 4.57 28.11 -2.91
C ILE A 285 3.19 27.92 -3.58
N THR A 286 2.62 29.01 -4.10
CA THR A 286 1.42 28.91 -4.98
C THR A 286 1.82 28.27 -6.31
N LEU A 287 0.87 27.72 -7.07
CA LEU A 287 1.21 27.10 -8.35
C LEU A 287 1.78 28.09 -9.38
N ASP A 288 1.51 29.39 -9.21
CA ASP A 288 2.10 30.48 -10.00
C ASP A 288 3.55 30.83 -9.60
N GLY A 289 4.12 30.12 -8.61
CA GLY A 289 5.49 30.28 -8.16
C GLY A 289 5.70 31.36 -7.09
N GLU A 290 4.62 31.87 -6.48
CA GLU A 290 4.73 32.86 -5.41
C GLU A 290 5.04 32.20 -4.07
N ILE A 291 6.10 32.67 -3.39
CA ILE A 291 6.47 32.20 -2.05
C ILE A 291 5.55 32.84 -1.00
N VAL A 292 4.83 32.02 -0.26
CA VAL A 292 3.97 32.47 0.85
C VAL A 292 4.82 32.62 2.12
N SER A 293 5.52 33.76 2.21
CA SER A 293 6.51 34.04 3.25
C SER A 293 5.98 33.97 4.69
N ALA A 294 4.66 34.10 4.89
CA ALA A 294 4.00 33.99 6.19
C ALA A 294 4.27 32.65 6.91
N PHE A 295 4.60 31.60 6.14
CA PHE A 295 4.92 30.29 6.70
C PHE A 295 6.41 30.11 7.02
N GLY A 296 7.30 30.97 6.54
CA GLY A 296 8.75 30.80 6.68
C GLY A 296 9.33 29.66 5.84
N VAL A 297 10.63 29.41 6.00
CA VAL A 297 11.38 28.40 5.24
C VAL A 297 11.43 27.07 6.00
N PHE A 298 11.31 25.97 5.27
CA PHE A 298 11.61 24.63 5.70
C PHE A 298 13.06 24.32 5.32
N GLY A 299 14.00 24.72 6.18
CA GLY A 299 15.43 24.53 5.90
C GLY A 299 15.82 23.05 5.74
N PRO A 300 16.99 22.75 5.13
CA PRO A 300 17.41 21.38 4.87
C PRO A 300 17.43 20.60 6.17
N SER A 301 16.95 19.37 6.13
CA SER A 301 17.04 18.50 7.30
C SER A 301 18.48 18.08 7.52
N SER A 302 18.94 18.07 8.78
CA SER A 302 20.26 17.56 9.16
C SER A 302 20.44 16.08 8.78
N SER A 303 19.35 15.31 8.72
CA SER A 303 19.32 13.92 8.26
C SER A 303 19.18 13.76 6.75
N GLY A 304 18.94 14.86 6.02
CA GLY A 304 18.61 14.86 4.59
C GLY A 304 17.18 14.44 4.25
N THR A 305 16.36 14.09 5.24
CA THR A 305 14.93 13.74 5.07
C THR A 305 14.04 14.45 6.09
N ARG A 306 12.79 14.70 5.72
CA ARG A 306 11.79 15.33 6.58
C ARG A 306 10.46 14.61 6.40
N THR A 307 9.78 14.37 7.50
CA THR A 307 8.41 13.83 7.49
C THR A 307 7.42 14.97 7.47
N PHE A 308 6.36 14.82 6.67
CA PHE A 308 5.21 15.69 6.61
C PHE A 308 3.96 14.85 6.87
N ARG A 309 3.15 15.28 7.83
CA ARG A 309 1.80 14.79 8.06
C ARG A 309 0.84 15.93 7.76
N ILE A 310 -0.04 15.74 6.78
CA ILE A 310 -0.99 16.77 6.33
C ILE A 310 -2.40 16.27 6.56
N ALA A 311 -3.13 17.00 7.39
CA ALA A 311 -4.54 16.76 7.65
C ALA A 311 -5.40 17.84 7.02
N VAL A 312 -6.55 17.43 6.51
CA VAL A 312 -7.45 18.30 5.76
C VAL A 312 -8.91 18.03 6.11
N ARG A 313 -9.72 19.08 6.03
CA ARG A 313 -11.19 19.01 6.06
C ARG A 313 -11.80 20.11 5.18
N GLY A 314 -13.03 19.90 4.73
CA GLY A 314 -13.79 20.87 3.94
C GLY A 314 -13.71 20.66 2.43
N ARG A 315 -12.84 19.77 1.92
CA ARG A 315 -12.60 19.59 0.47
C ARG A 315 -13.83 19.22 -0.34
N ALA A 316 -14.72 18.41 0.24
CA ALA A 316 -15.94 17.98 -0.44
C ALA A 316 -17.00 19.10 -0.53
N SER A 317 -16.90 20.14 0.29
CA SER A 317 -17.97 21.14 0.43
C SER A 317 -18.06 22.09 -0.76
N ASN A 318 -16.94 22.37 -1.42
CA ASN A 318 -16.85 23.29 -2.56
C ASN A 318 -16.01 22.69 -3.71
N TRP A 319 -16.23 21.40 -3.97
CA TRP A 319 -15.49 20.68 -5.01
C TRP A 319 -15.54 21.41 -6.36
N ASP A 320 -14.39 21.58 -6.99
CA ASP A 320 -14.19 22.23 -8.30
C ASP A 320 -14.73 23.66 -8.39
N SER A 321 -14.93 24.31 -7.24
CA SER A 321 -15.44 25.67 -7.17
C SER A 321 -14.31 26.69 -7.12
N ILE A 322 -14.60 27.91 -7.58
CA ILE A 322 -13.77 29.09 -7.35
C ILE A 322 -14.38 29.84 -6.17
N VAL A 323 -13.59 30.07 -5.12
CA VAL A 323 -14.05 30.72 -3.88
C VAL A 323 -13.25 31.99 -3.58
N ASP A 324 -13.89 32.97 -2.96
CA ASP A 324 -13.25 34.24 -2.55
C ASP A 324 -12.80 34.24 -1.08
N GLU A 325 -13.22 33.24 -0.30
CA GLU A 325 -12.93 33.10 1.13
C GLU A 325 -12.53 31.65 1.45
N PRO A 326 -11.69 31.40 2.48
CA PRO A 326 -11.26 30.05 2.83
C PRO A 326 -12.44 29.13 3.21
N THR A 327 -12.56 28.01 2.50
CA THR A 327 -13.57 26.97 2.79
C THR A 327 -12.98 25.62 3.17
N GLU A 328 -11.65 25.51 3.12
CA GLU A 328 -10.88 24.32 3.46
C GLU A 328 -9.83 24.67 4.50
N ASP A 329 -9.61 23.75 5.44
CA ASP A 329 -8.58 23.86 6.47
C ASP A 329 -7.52 22.78 6.26
N TYR A 330 -6.25 23.17 6.38
CA TYR A 330 -5.09 22.29 6.32
C TYR A 330 -4.22 22.45 7.57
N LEU A 331 -3.90 21.33 8.21
CA LEU A 331 -2.87 21.26 9.26
C LEU A 331 -1.67 20.48 8.72
N VAL A 332 -0.54 21.16 8.58
CA VAL A 332 0.74 20.58 8.18
C VAL A 332 1.62 20.42 9.41
N GLN A 333 1.86 19.19 9.83
CA GLN A 333 2.84 18.85 10.86
C GLN A 333 4.12 18.35 10.20
N THR A 334 5.29 18.77 10.67
CA THR A 334 6.56 18.33 10.08
C THR A 334 7.71 18.24 11.07
N TRP A 335 8.59 17.26 10.87
CA TRP A 335 9.76 17.00 11.70
C TRP A 335 10.91 16.39 10.92
N SER A 336 12.12 16.57 11.42
CA SER A 336 13.31 15.90 10.87
C SER A 336 13.35 14.44 11.33
N THR A 337 13.31 13.50 10.40
CA THR A 337 13.48 12.07 10.71
C THR A 337 14.98 11.81 10.82
N SER A 338 15.51 11.63 12.03
CA SER A 338 16.85 11.09 12.17
C SER A 338 16.79 9.65 11.66
N SER A 339 17.43 9.41 10.52
CA SER A 339 17.74 8.03 10.14
C SER A 339 18.60 7.46 11.26
N GLY A 340 18.01 6.60 12.09
CA GLY A 340 18.81 5.72 12.96
C GLY A 340 19.90 5.07 12.11
N PRO A 341 21.09 4.78 12.67
CA PRO A 341 22.25 4.39 11.90
C PRO A 341 21.87 3.30 10.91
N PHE A 342 22.00 3.63 9.63
CA PHE A 342 21.82 2.73 8.52
C PHE A 342 22.83 1.59 8.73
N ASN A 343 22.39 0.49 9.36
CA ASN A 343 23.20 -0.72 9.47
C ASN A 343 23.25 -1.33 8.06
N ASP A 344 24.19 -0.82 7.28
CA ASP A 344 24.66 -1.45 6.06
C ASP A 344 25.31 -2.79 6.44
N HIS A 345 24.49 -3.84 6.51
CA HIS A 345 24.94 -5.23 6.56
C HIS A 345 25.14 -5.79 5.16
N ARG A 346 25.68 -5.01 4.21
CA ARG A 346 26.34 -5.56 3.03
C ARG A 346 27.83 -5.73 3.27
N HIS A 347 28.17 -6.96 3.63
CA HIS A 347 29.35 -7.67 3.15
C HIS A 347 30.55 -6.82 2.70
N GLN A 348 31.37 -6.41 3.67
CA GLN A 348 32.80 -6.25 3.42
C GLN A 348 33.39 -7.61 3.06
N GLY A 349 33.59 -7.85 1.78
CA GLY A 349 34.47 -8.90 1.28
C GLY A 349 35.93 -8.53 1.55
N HIS A 350 36.49 -9.06 2.64
CA HIS A 350 37.94 -9.22 2.76
C HIS A 350 38.28 -10.68 3.04
N ARG A 351 38.82 -11.31 1.98
CA ARG A 351 39.45 -12.62 2.00
C ARG A 351 40.94 -12.39 2.20
N ARG A 352 41.51 -12.84 3.34
CA ARG A 352 42.79 -13.54 3.43
C ARG A 352 43.06 -14.07 4.85
N ASP A 353 43.22 -15.40 4.87
CA ASP A 353 44.27 -16.18 5.51
C ASP A 353 44.47 -16.20 7.04
N LEU A 354 44.11 -17.38 7.57
CA LEU A 354 44.95 -18.34 8.31
C LEU A 354 45.34 -18.10 9.79
N ALA A 355 45.11 -19.21 10.52
CA ALA A 355 45.87 -19.78 11.65
C ALA A 355 45.31 -19.54 13.08
N GLY A 356 45.04 -20.65 13.78
CA GLY A 356 44.87 -20.65 15.23
C GLY A 356 44.09 -21.80 15.85
N VAL A 357 44.64 -23.02 15.80
CA VAL A 357 44.18 -24.19 16.58
C VAL A 357 44.40 -23.97 18.08
N ARG A 358 43.44 -24.33 18.96
CA ARG A 358 43.66 -25.26 20.10
C ARG A 358 42.39 -25.68 20.87
N VAL A 359 42.25 -27.01 20.89
CA VAL A 359 41.56 -28.00 21.74
C VAL A 359 41.36 -27.64 23.22
N ALA A 360 40.18 -27.98 23.78
CA ALA A 360 40.03 -28.81 24.99
C ALA A 360 38.59 -29.37 25.13
N ALA A 361 38.48 -30.70 25.11
CA ALA A 361 37.30 -31.42 25.58
C ALA A 361 37.41 -31.70 27.10
N PRO A 362 36.30 -32.09 27.74
CA PRO A 362 36.33 -33.30 28.54
C PRO A 362 35.30 -34.34 28.10
N ARG A 363 35.63 -35.56 28.50
CA ARG A 363 35.19 -36.88 28.02
C ARG A 363 34.13 -37.47 29.01
N PRO A 364 33.68 -38.75 28.91
CA PRO A 364 32.27 -39.09 28.79
C PRO A 364 31.72 -39.98 29.94
N SER A 365 30.46 -40.36 29.85
CA SER A 365 29.87 -41.57 30.45
C SER A 365 28.88 -42.10 29.40
N GLY A 366 28.94 -43.29 28.82
CA GLY A 366 29.43 -44.56 29.33
C GLY A 366 28.22 -45.47 29.56
N HIS A 367 27.77 -46.21 28.53
CA HIS A 367 27.17 -47.54 28.73
C HIS A 367 27.21 -48.39 27.46
N LEU A 368 27.77 -49.60 27.64
CA LEU A 368 27.90 -50.71 26.70
C LEU A 368 26.66 -51.60 26.72
N ALA A 369 26.31 -52.19 25.56
CA ALA A 369 26.00 -53.62 25.37
C ALA A 369 25.75 -53.86 23.85
N HIS A 370 26.67 -54.49 23.11
CA HIS A 370 26.83 -55.93 22.84
C HIS A 370 25.84 -56.56 21.82
N GLY A 371 26.42 -57.16 20.76
CA GLY A 371 25.80 -58.16 19.87
C GLY A 371 26.15 -57.92 18.39
N PHE A 372 27.25 -58.46 17.85
CA PHE A 372 27.34 -59.71 17.05
C PHE A 372 26.24 -59.85 15.97
N ALA A 373 26.46 -60.21 14.71
CA ALA A 373 27.61 -60.45 13.84
C ALA A 373 27.06 -60.77 12.42
N ALA A 374 27.88 -60.55 11.38
CA ALA A 374 27.94 -61.28 10.09
C ALA A 374 26.66 -61.31 9.19
N SER A 375 26.68 -61.50 7.88
CA SER A 375 27.65 -61.50 6.78
C SER A 375 26.84 -61.95 5.54
N THR A 376 27.29 -61.58 4.32
CA THR A 376 26.91 -62.15 2.99
C THR A 376 25.48 -61.89 2.49
N ARG A 377 25.15 -61.80 1.20
CA ARG A 377 25.80 -61.87 -0.13
C ARG A 377 24.74 -61.33 -1.12
N SER A 378 25.07 -60.44 -2.06
CA SER A 378 25.25 -60.75 -3.50
C SER A 378 24.38 -61.90 -4.04
N GLY A 379 23.50 -61.58 -4.99
CA GLY A 379 22.79 -62.57 -5.81
C GLY A 379 21.83 -61.94 -6.82
N ALA A 380 22.34 -61.58 -8.00
CA ALA A 380 21.55 -61.63 -9.24
C ALA A 380 21.40 -63.11 -9.64
N PRO A 381 20.29 -63.52 -10.27
CA PRO A 381 20.19 -63.56 -11.74
C PRO A 381 18.76 -63.17 -12.18
N GLY A 382 18.35 -63.07 -13.43
CA GLY A 382 18.74 -63.72 -14.67
C GLY A 382 17.56 -63.55 -15.64
N ARG A 383 17.90 -63.62 -16.91
CA ARG A 383 17.12 -63.28 -18.10
C ARG A 383 16.38 -64.52 -18.64
N THR A 384 15.13 -64.36 -19.10
CA THR A 384 14.38 -65.06 -20.19
C THR A 384 12.89 -64.70 -20.01
N VAL A 385 12.06 -64.42 -21.02
CA VAL A 385 12.01 -64.83 -22.44
C VAL A 385 11.82 -63.61 -23.33
#